data_AF-A0A7Y2FZP4-F1
#
_entry.id   AF-A0A7Y2FZP4-F1
#
_cell.length_a   1.000
_cell.length_b   1.000
_cell.length_c   1.000
_cell.angle_alpha   90.00
_cell.angle_beta   90.00
_cell.angle_gamma   90.00
#
_symmetry.space_group_name_H-M   'P 1'
#
loop_
_entity.id
_entity.type
_entity.pdbx_description
1 polymer ?
#
loop_
_entity_poly.entity_id
_entity_poly.type
_entity_poly.pdbx_seq_one_letter_code
_entity_poly.pdbx_strand_id
1 'polypeptide(L)'
;MKIDKYISEETIDQVIVSLEGEDAVENALLDIESNAPGVLAFLFGSDSELLSDVEKELLTFVSAALWKSAGESDTIDLDADEISVLEEKNWEKFENGGTFRDRLDVFYQSFPQEDLLSMVEDLLTEDGEAENQISREGRDHIFIKAKTFLDILIS
;
A
#
# COMPACT_ATOMS: atom_id res chain seq x y z
N MET A 1 0.56 -16.22 0.36
CA MET A 1 -0.80 -16.48 0.88
C MET A 1 -1.68 -15.37 0.37
N LYS A 2 -2.88 -15.73 -0.09
CA LYS A 2 -3.90 -14.75 -0.49
C LYS A 2 -4.67 -14.37 0.76
N ILE A 3 -5.03 -13.11 0.95
CA ILE A 3 -5.90 -12.71 2.05
C ILE A 3 -7.28 -13.37 1.82
N ASP A 4 -7.46 -14.55 2.37
CA ASP A 4 -8.66 -15.39 2.22
C ASP A 4 -9.77 -15.03 3.24
N LYS A 5 -9.44 -14.15 4.20
CA LYS A 5 -10.34 -13.71 5.27
C LYS A 5 -10.35 -12.19 5.33
N TYR A 6 -11.51 -11.64 5.65
CA TYR A 6 -11.65 -10.22 5.96
C TYR A 6 -10.72 -9.82 7.12
N ILE A 7 -9.92 -8.77 6.92
CA ILE A 7 -9.10 -8.15 7.96
C ILE A 7 -9.89 -6.96 8.50
N SER A 8 -10.25 -7.02 9.78
CA SER A 8 -11.04 -5.98 10.43
C SER A 8 -10.20 -4.76 10.79
N GLU A 9 -10.82 -3.59 10.84
CA GLU A 9 -10.30 -2.35 11.44
C GLU A 9 -9.54 -2.58 12.77
N GLU A 10 -10.10 -3.34 13.73
CA GLU A 10 -9.42 -3.65 15.01
C GLU A 10 -8.06 -4.34 14.84
N THR A 11 -7.91 -5.19 13.82
CA THR A 11 -6.65 -5.87 13.52
C THR A 11 -5.65 -4.89 12.91
N ILE A 12 -6.14 -4.02 12.03
CA ILE A 12 -5.35 -2.97 11.38
C ILE A 12 -4.80 -1.99 12.42
N ASP A 13 -5.64 -1.52 13.34
CA ASP A 13 -5.23 -0.62 14.42
C ASP A 13 -4.13 -1.23 15.30
N GLN A 14 -4.27 -2.52 15.64
CA GLN A 14 -3.24 -3.24 16.39
C GLN A 14 -1.92 -3.32 15.62
N VAL A 15 -1.98 -3.52 14.30
CA VAL A 15 -0.80 -3.53 13.43
C VAL A 15 -0.14 -2.16 13.40
N ILE A 16 -0.90 -1.08 13.19
CA ILE A 16 -0.37 0.29 13.17
C ILE A 16 0.35 0.59 14.49
N VAL A 17 -0.26 0.28 15.64
CA VAL A 17 0.38 0.46 16.95
C VAL A 17 1.64 -0.39 17.09
N SER A 18 1.64 -1.63 16.57
CA SER A 18 2.82 -2.49 16.64
C SER A 18 4.01 -1.97 15.82
N LEU A 19 3.74 -1.21 14.75
CA LEU A 19 4.76 -0.62 13.89
C LEU A 19 5.47 0.59 14.51
N GLU A 20 4.95 1.13 15.62
CA GLU A 20 5.65 2.15 16.42
C GLU A 20 6.83 1.57 17.22
N GLY A 21 6.96 0.24 17.27
CA GLY A 21 8.07 -0.44 17.91
C GLY A 21 9.41 -0.23 17.19
N GLU A 22 10.50 -0.32 17.94
CA GLU A 22 11.86 -0.27 17.39
C GLU A 22 12.04 -1.38 16.34
N ASP A 23 12.60 -1.01 15.19
CA ASP A 23 12.85 -1.87 14.02
C ASP A 23 11.61 -2.56 13.43
N ALA A 24 10.38 -2.25 13.86
CA ALA A 24 9.18 -2.98 13.43
C ALA A 24 8.92 -2.85 11.91
N VAL A 25 9.09 -1.64 11.39
CA VAL A 25 9.01 -1.35 9.95
C VAL A 25 10.14 -2.01 9.17
N GLU A 26 11.38 -1.94 9.67
CA GLU A 26 12.55 -2.56 9.03
C GLU A 26 12.38 -4.08 8.94
N ASN A 27 11.95 -4.72 10.03
CA ASN A 27 11.66 -6.15 10.06
C ASN A 27 10.55 -6.53 9.06
N ALA A 28 9.52 -5.69 8.91
CA ALA A 28 8.50 -5.91 7.90
C ALA A 28 9.08 -5.85 6.48
N LEU A 29 9.98 -4.91 6.20
CA LEU A 29 10.65 -4.83 4.89
C LEU A 29 11.56 -6.03 4.62
N LEU A 30 12.32 -6.50 5.61
CA LEU A 30 13.15 -7.71 5.49
C LEU A 30 12.30 -8.96 5.23
N ASP A 31 11.12 -9.03 5.86
CA ASP A 31 10.15 -10.09 5.59
C ASP A 31 9.61 -10.01 4.15
N ILE A 32 9.29 -8.81 3.64
CA ILE A 32 8.87 -8.59 2.25
C ILE A 32 10.01 -8.94 1.29
N GLU A 33 11.26 -8.54 1.56
CA GLU A 33 12.41 -8.89 0.73
C GLU A 33 12.57 -10.41 0.59
N SER A 34 12.40 -11.12 1.70
CA SER A 34 12.57 -12.58 1.77
C SER A 34 11.43 -13.34 1.10
N ASN A 35 10.20 -12.82 1.17
CA ASN A 35 9.00 -13.54 0.75
C ASN A 35 8.34 -12.98 -0.51
N ALA A 36 8.62 -11.74 -0.90
CA ALA A 36 8.03 -11.06 -2.04
C ALA A 36 9.04 -10.09 -2.69
N PRO A 37 10.23 -10.56 -3.11
CA PRO A 37 11.31 -9.68 -3.59
C PRO A 37 10.91 -8.85 -4.81
N GLY A 38 10.08 -9.40 -5.72
CA GLY A 38 9.56 -8.66 -6.87
C GLY A 38 8.67 -7.47 -6.45
N VAL A 39 7.89 -7.64 -5.38
CA VAL A 39 7.05 -6.58 -4.81
C VAL A 39 7.91 -5.51 -4.15
N LEU A 40 8.95 -5.89 -3.40
CA LEU A 40 9.87 -4.91 -2.82
C LEU A 40 10.55 -4.07 -3.91
N ALA A 41 11.02 -4.73 -4.97
CA ALA A 41 11.64 -4.07 -6.12
C ALA A 41 10.67 -3.14 -6.85
N PHE A 42 9.38 -3.49 -6.91
CA PHE A 42 8.33 -2.63 -7.46
C PHE A 42 8.07 -1.40 -6.58
N LEU A 43 7.93 -1.59 -5.27
CA LEU A 43 7.63 -0.51 -4.32
C LEU A 43 8.75 0.55 -4.33
N PHE A 44 10.02 0.11 -4.29
CA PHE A 44 11.19 0.97 -4.16
C PHE A 44 12.07 1.02 -5.42
N GLY A 45 11.50 0.65 -6.57
CA GLY A 45 12.16 0.70 -7.87
C GLY A 45 12.31 2.13 -8.42
N SER A 46 12.64 2.24 -9.70
CA SER A 46 12.97 3.52 -10.36
C SER A 46 11.91 4.62 -10.19
N ASP A 47 10.63 4.27 -10.16
CA ASP A 47 9.55 5.28 -10.04
C ASP A 47 9.44 5.86 -8.62
N SER A 48 10.02 5.19 -7.63
CA SER A 48 10.14 5.75 -6.28
C SER A 48 11.14 6.91 -6.21
N GLU A 49 12.02 7.08 -7.22
CA GLU A 49 12.93 8.24 -7.29
C GLU A 49 12.18 9.57 -7.45
N LEU A 50 10.93 9.53 -7.94
CA LEU A 50 10.06 10.70 -8.07
C LEU A 50 9.48 11.16 -6.73
N LEU A 51 9.52 10.30 -5.71
CA LEU A 51 9.06 10.60 -4.36
C LEU A 51 10.15 11.32 -3.57
N SER A 52 9.76 12.34 -2.82
CA SER A 52 10.57 12.96 -1.77
C SER A 52 10.87 11.97 -0.64
N ASP A 53 11.82 12.32 0.23
CA ASP A 53 12.19 11.45 1.36
C ASP A 53 11.00 11.17 2.29
N VAL A 54 10.17 12.18 2.56
CA VAL A 54 8.94 12.03 3.37
C VAL A 54 7.92 11.10 2.68
N GLU A 55 7.75 11.23 1.36
CA GLU A 55 6.85 10.36 0.59
C GLU A 55 7.35 8.90 0.55
N LYS A 56 8.68 8.69 0.52
CA LYS A 56 9.29 7.36 0.62
C LYS A 56 9.13 6.75 2.01
N GLU A 57 9.29 7.54 3.07
CA GLU A 57 9.02 7.11 4.45
C GLU A 57 7.55 6.70 4.61
N LEU A 58 6.61 7.47 4.04
CA LEU A 58 5.20 7.13 4.05
C LEU A 58 4.91 5.84 3.27
N LEU A 59 5.44 5.70 2.05
CA LEU A 59 5.31 4.45 1.28
C LEU A 59 5.87 3.24 2.04
N THR A 60 6.99 3.44 2.73
CA THR A 60 7.63 2.41 3.56
C THR A 60 6.72 1.97 4.69
N PHE A 61 6.14 2.93 5.41
CA PHE A 61 5.19 2.65 6.49
C PHE A 61 3.92 1.96 6.00
N VAL A 62 3.30 2.46 4.93
CA VAL A 62 2.09 1.87 4.33
C VAL A 62 2.36 0.44 3.87
N SER A 63 3.52 0.19 3.25
CA SER A 63 3.91 -1.16 2.81
C SER A 63 4.07 -2.12 3.99
N ALA A 64 4.72 -1.67 5.07
CA ALA A 64 4.84 -2.47 6.29
C ALA A 64 3.47 -2.77 6.93
N ALA A 65 2.58 -1.78 6.99
CA ALA A 65 1.24 -1.93 7.54
C ALA A 65 0.39 -2.93 6.74
N LEU A 66 0.40 -2.84 5.41
CA LEU A 66 -0.29 -3.79 4.54
C LEU A 66 0.26 -5.21 4.72
N TRP A 67 1.59 -5.37 4.71
CA TRP A 67 2.24 -6.67 4.87
C TRP A 67 1.91 -7.32 6.22
N LYS A 68 2.06 -6.57 7.32
CA LYS A 68 1.77 -7.10 8.66
C LYS A 68 0.28 -7.35 8.88
N SER A 69 -0.61 -6.55 8.28
CA SER A 69 -2.07 -6.76 8.34
C SER A 69 -2.51 -8.00 7.56
N ALA A 70 -1.82 -8.33 6.47
CA ALA A 70 -2.07 -9.57 5.73
C ALA A 70 -1.69 -10.83 6.54
N GLY A 71 -0.83 -10.70 7.55
CA GLY A 71 -0.39 -11.79 8.42
C GLY A 71 0.72 -12.65 7.82
N GLU A 72 0.86 -13.90 8.28
CA GLU A 72 1.84 -14.85 7.73
C GLU A 72 1.52 -15.14 6.26
N SER A 73 2.37 -14.72 5.32
CA SER A 73 2.14 -14.96 3.89
C SER A 73 3.10 -15.98 3.30
N ASP A 74 2.58 -16.94 2.52
CA ASP A 74 3.43 -17.71 1.59
C ASP A 74 4.20 -16.76 0.66
N THR A 75 5.35 -17.23 0.19
CA THR A 75 6.15 -16.53 -0.82
C THR A 75 5.30 -16.11 -2.03
N ILE A 76 5.41 -14.84 -2.41
CA ILE A 76 4.81 -14.23 -3.59
C ILE A 76 5.89 -14.18 -4.65
N ASP A 77 5.72 -15.00 -5.69
CA ASP A 77 6.62 -15.09 -6.84
C ASP A 77 5.92 -14.49 -8.06
N LEU A 78 5.88 -13.15 -8.10
CA LEU A 78 5.41 -12.38 -9.25
C LEU A 78 6.60 -11.67 -9.89
N ASP A 79 6.66 -11.71 -11.22
CA ASP A 79 7.66 -10.95 -11.97
C ASP A 79 7.22 -9.49 -12.18
N ALA A 80 8.14 -8.68 -12.74
CA ALA A 80 7.90 -7.26 -12.97
C ALA A 80 6.78 -7.01 -13.99
N ASP A 81 6.60 -7.88 -14.98
CA ASP A 81 5.57 -7.73 -16.01
C ASP A 81 4.18 -8.00 -15.41
N GLU A 82 4.06 -9.01 -14.55
CA GLU A 82 2.81 -9.31 -13.84
C GLU A 82 2.39 -8.18 -12.90
N ILE A 83 3.34 -7.61 -12.14
CA ILE A 83 3.08 -6.48 -11.24
C ILE A 83 2.70 -5.23 -12.04
N SER A 84 3.41 -4.94 -13.14
CA SER A 84 3.12 -3.79 -14.00
C SER A 84 1.71 -3.85 -14.59
N VAL A 85 1.23 -5.04 -14.99
CA VAL A 85 -0.15 -5.21 -15.47
C VAL A 85 -1.19 -4.88 -14.39
N LEU A 86 -0.91 -5.17 -13.12
CA LEU A 86 -1.81 -4.80 -12.01
C LEU A 86 -1.77 -3.28 -11.75
N GLU A 87 -0.57 -2.69 -11.77
CA GLU A 87 -0.38 -1.26 -11.61
C GLU A 87 -1.09 -0.45 -12.71
N GLU A 88 -0.91 -0.83 -13.97
CA GLU A 88 -1.55 -0.19 -15.12
C GLU A 88 -3.08 -0.21 -14.98
N LYS A 89 -3.66 -1.35 -14.58
CA LYS A 89 -5.12 -1.46 -14.34
C LYS A 89 -5.58 -0.53 -13.22
N ASN A 90 -4.77 -0.32 -12.19
CA ASN A 90 -5.11 0.60 -11.12
C ASN A 90 -5.02 2.05 -11.61
N TRP A 91 -4.01 2.41 -12.39
CA TRP A 91 -3.94 3.72 -13.05
C TRP A 91 -5.10 3.99 -14.01
N GLU A 92 -5.52 2.98 -14.79
CA GLU A 92 -6.67 3.11 -15.71
C GLU A 92 -7.99 3.38 -14.98
N LYS A 93 -8.18 2.80 -13.79
CA LYS A 93 -9.36 3.06 -12.95
C LYS A 93 -9.28 4.42 -12.26
N PHE A 94 -8.08 4.89 -11.95
CA PHE A 94 -7.87 6.10 -11.18
C PHE A 94 -8.19 7.34 -12.03
N GLU A 95 -9.40 7.86 -11.86
CA GLU A 95 -9.91 8.95 -12.69
C GLU A 95 -9.13 10.27 -12.51
N ASN A 96 -9.13 11.09 -13.56
CA ASN A 96 -8.59 12.45 -13.53
C ASN A 96 -9.71 13.46 -13.24
N GLY A 97 -9.86 13.87 -11.98
CA GLY A 97 -10.86 14.87 -11.57
C GLY A 97 -11.27 14.72 -10.11
N GLY A 98 -12.02 15.68 -9.57
CA GLY A 98 -12.50 15.62 -8.19
C GLY A 98 -11.41 15.78 -7.13
N THR A 99 -11.80 15.57 -5.87
CA THR A 99 -10.87 15.43 -4.74
C THR A 99 -10.18 14.07 -4.79
N PHE A 100 -9.11 13.88 -4.01
CA PHE A 100 -8.45 12.58 -3.94
C PHE A 100 -9.43 11.47 -3.52
N ARG A 101 -10.29 11.74 -2.52
CA ARG A 101 -11.32 10.80 -2.06
C ARG A 101 -12.33 10.43 -3.15
N ASP A 102 -12.82 11.42 -3.90
CA ASP A 102 -13.77 11.15 -5.00
C ASP A 102 -13.19 10.17 -6.03
N ARG A 103 -11.86 10.16 -6.22
CA ARG A 103 -11.17 9.26 -7.15
C ARG A 103 -11.02 7.84 -6.59
N LEU A 104 -11.17 7.66 -5.28
CA LEU A 104 -11.04 6.36 -4.63
C LEU A 104 -12.33 5.55 -4.66
N ASP A 105 -13.50 6.19 -4.80
CA ASP A 105 -14.81 5.54 -4.82
C ASP A 105 -14.90 4.33 -5.75
N VAL A 106 -14.23 4.38 -6.91
CA VAL A 106 -14.20 3.28 -7.89
C VAL A 106 -13.49 2.03 -7.36
N PHE A 107 -12.53 2.18 -6.44
CA PHE A 107 -11.77 1.07 -5.86
C PHE A 107 -12.51 0.35 -4.75
N TYR A 108 -13.50 0.99 -4.12
CA TYR A 108 -14.35 0.35 -3.10
C TYR A 108 -15.44 -0.55 -3.69
N GLN A 109 -15.78 -0.39 -4.98
CA GLN A 109 -16.88 -1.13 -5.59
C GLN A 109 -16.61 -2.65 -5.59
N SER A 110 -17.28 -3.39 -4.70
CA SER A 110 -17.13 -4.84 -4.51
C SER A 110 -15.72 -5.27 -4.07
N PHE A 111 -15.00 -4.40 -3.37
CA PHE A 111 -13.67 -4.73 -2.87
C PHE A 111 -13.78 -5.57 -1.58
N PRO A 112 -13.13 -6.74 -1.48
CA PRO A 112 -13.34 -7.64 -0.35
C PRO A 112 -12.67 -7.17 0.95
N GLN A 113 -11.73 -6.22 0.88
CA GLN A 113 -10.95 -5.73 2.01
C GLN A 113 -11.08 -4.21 2.14
N GLU A 114 -12.31 -3.71 2.21
CA GLU A 114 -12.59 -2.26 2.30
C GLU A 114 -11.83 -1.62 3.45
N ASP A 115 -11.75 -2.24 4.64
CA ASP A 115 -10.99 -1.68 5.79
C ASP A 115 -9.49 -1.48 5.50
N LEU A 116 -8.85 -2.39 4.75
CA LEU A 116 -7.44 -2.22 4.36
C LEU A 116 -7.27 -1.11 3.33
N LEU A 117 -8.24 -0.95 2.44
CA LEU A 117 -8.24 0.17 1.49
C LEU A 117 -8.48 1.50 2.21
N SER A 118 -9.38 1.52 3.19
CA SER A 118 -9.64 2.67 4.06
C SER A 118 -8.42 3.03 4.89
N MET A 119 -7.68 2.06 5.43
CA MET A 119 -6.39 2.33 6.07
C MET A 119 -5.41 3.05 5.13
N VAL A 120 -5.29 2.61 3.87
CA VAL A 120 -4.43 3.28 2.89
C VAL A 120 -4.94 4.68 2.58
N GLU A 121 -6.25 4.84 2.41
CA GLU A 121 -6.87 6.15 2.22
C GLU A 121 -6.61 7.08 3.40
N ASP A 122 -6.78 6.64 4.64
CA ASP A 122 -6.60 7.44 5.87
C ASP A 122 -5.13 7.83 6.08
N LEU A 123 -4.19 6.92 5.82
CA LEU A 123 -2.75 7.25 5.87
C LEU A 123 -2.35 8.28 4.79
N LEU A 124 -3.16 8.44 3.74
CA LEU A 124 -2.96 9.40 2.65
C LEU A 124 -3.90 10.62 2.71
N THR A 125 -4.95 10.58 3.55
CA THR A 125 -5.98 11.62 3.68
C THR A 125 -6.33 11.93 5.12
N GLU A 126 -6.27 13.22 5.42
CA GLU A 126 -6.78 13.88 6.63
C GLU A 126 -6.16 13.45 7.97
N ASP A 127 -5.97 14.46 8.83
CA ASP A 127 -5.54 14.40 10.23
C ASP A 127 -4.07 14.03 10.57
N GLY A 128 -3.27 13.52 9.64
CA GLY A 128 -1.82 13.36 9.79
C GLY A 128 -0.99 14.56 9.28
N GLU A 129 0.22 14.79 9.82
CA GLU A 129 1.13 15.87 9.36
C GLU A 129 1.49 15.76 7.85
N ALA A 130 1.20 14.63 7.21
CA ALA A 130 1.58 14.29 5.84
C ALA A 130 0.84 15.06 4.72
N GLU A 131 -0.41 15.50 4.90
CA GLU A 131 -1.14 16.20 3.82
C GLU A 131 -0.42 17.49 3.36
N ASN A 132 0.26 18.17 4.29
CA ASN A 132 1.07 19.35 3.99
C ASN A 132 2.52 19.01 3.61
N GLN A 133 2.93 17.74 3.71
CA GLN A 133 4.31 17.30 3.47
C GLN A 133 4.46 16.48 2.18
N ILE A 134 3.37 15.93 1.64
CA ILE A 134 3.36 15.17 0.38
C ILE A 134 2.70 15.98 -0.74
N SER A 135 3.22 15.82 -1.94
CA SER A 135 2.65 16.41 -3.15
C SER A 135 1.38 15.67 -3.59
N ARG A 136 0.54 16.31 -4.40
CA ARG A 136 -0.62 15.63 -5.01
C ARG A 136 -0.18 14.44 -5.87
N GLU A 137 0.87 14.61 -6.65
CA GLU A 137 1.42 13.57 -7.52
C GLU A 137 2.00 12.42 -6.69
N GLY A 138 2.78 12.72 -5.64
CA GLY A 138 3.28 11.71 -4.73
C GLY A 138 2.18 10.94 -4.02
N ARG A 139 1.10 11.62 -3.58
CA ARG A 139 -0.07 10.96 -2.99
C ARG A 139 -0.71 9.96 -3.96
N ASP A 140 -0.89 10.36 -5.21
CA ASP A 140 -1.43 9.50 -6.27
C ASP A 140 -0.52 8.28 -6.51
N HIS A 141 0.79 8.49 -6.60
CA HIS A 141 1.75 7.40 -6.77
C HIS A 141 1.79 6.42 -5.58
N ILE A 142 1.79 6.93 -4.35
CA ILE A 142 1.78 6.08 -3.14
C ILE A 142 0.49 5.26 -3.10
N PHE A 143 -0.66 5.88 -3.38
CA PHE A 143 -1.93 5.17 -3.44
C PHE A 143 -1.89 4.02 -4.44
N ILE A 144 -1.43 4.27 -5.68
CA ILE A 144 -1.41 3.23 -6.71
C ILE A 144 -0.43 2.10 -6.35
N LYS A 145 0.74 2.42 -5.78
CA LYS A 145 1.68 1.40 -5.28
C LYS A 145 1.05 0.56 -4.17
N ALA A 146 0.43 1.20 -3.18
CA ALA A 146 -0.24 0.53 -2.07
C ALA A 146 -1.44 -0.32 -2.53
N LYS A 147 -2.27 0.21 -3.43
CA LYS A 147 -3.42 -0.48 -4.00
C LYS A 147 -3.01 -1.71 -4.82
N THR A 148 -1.93 -1.59 -5.58
CA THR A 148 -1.34 -2.69 -6.36
C THR A 148 -0.78 -3.76 -5.44
N PHE A 149 -0.05 -3.37 -4.39
CA PHE A 149 0.42 -4.32 -3.38
C PHE A 149 -0.74 -5.04 -2.68
N LEU A 150 -1.80 -4.31 -2.33
CA LEU A 150 -3.00 -4.89 -1.74
C LEU A 150 -3.71 -5.86 -2.71
N ASP A 151 -3.77 -5.56 -4.01
CA ASP A 151 -4.28 -6.52 -5.02
C ASP A 151 -3.46 -7.79 -5.04
N ILE A 152 -2.12 -7.70 -4.99
CA ILE A 152 -1.22 -8.86 -4.95
C ILE A 152 -1.46 -9.70 -3.68
N LEU A 153 -1.68 -9.04 -2.54
CA LEU A 153 -1.93 -9.73 -1.27
C LEU A 153 -3.27 -10.48 -1.28
N ILE A 154 -4.26 -10.02 -2.03
CA ILE A 154 -5.60 -10.64 -2.11
C ILE A 154 -5.72 -11.61 -3.29
N SER A 155 -4.91 -11.44 -4.34
CA SER A 155 -5.07 -12.11 -5.64
C SER A 155 -4.92 -13.60 -5.57
#